data_AF-A0A8J4DK06-F1
#
_entry.id   AF-A0A8J4DK06-F1
#
_cell.length_a   1.000
_cell.length_b   1.000
_cell.length_c   1.000
_cell.angle_alpha   90.00
_cell.angle_beta   90.00
_cell.angle_gamma   90.00
#
_symmetry.space_group_name_H-M   'P 1'
#
loop_
_entity.id
_entity.type
_entity.pdbx_description
1 polymer ?
#
loop_
_entity_poly.entity_id
_entity_poly.type
_entity_poly.pdbx_seq_one_letter_code
_entity_poly.pdbx_strand_id
1 'polypeptide(L)'
;MYAGDLFLALADQGRLVLDADEAEEIIAGLERTLEALAARVRLLDAWRSGLADAYGMPQPVIDAVFAEQLAPGRTDEAIRELPKYVEALRRATRRPA
;
A
#
# COMPACT_ATOMS: atom_id res chain seq x y z
N MET A 1 12.22 -2.33 -3.23
CA MET A 1 11.84 -3.07 -4.45
C MET A 1 10.69 -3.96 -4.06
N TYR A 2 9.53 -3.72 -4.67
CA TYR A 2 8.39 -4.60 -4.52
C TYR A 2 8.48 -5.75 -5.52
N ALA A 3 7.76 -6.82 -5.24
CA ALA A 3 7.75 -8.07 -5.98
C ALA A 3 6.31 -8.59 -6.14
N GLY A 4 5.34 -7.69 -6.29
CA GLY A 4 3.93 -8.06 -6.35
C GLY A 4 3.63 -9.06 -7.47
N ASP A 5 4.26 -8.89 -8.64
CA ASP A 5 4.10 -9.80 -9.78
C ASP A 5 4.66 -11.20 -9.50
N LEU A 6 5.75 -11.29 -8.71
CA LEU A 6 6.29 -12.58 -8.28
C LEU A 6 5.32 -13.29 -7.32
N PHE A 7 4.76 -12.57 -6.35
CA PHE A 7 3.79 -13.12 -5.40
C PHE A 7 2.54 -13.62 -6.11
N LEU A 8 2.02 -12.86 -7.08
CA LEU A 8 0.91 -13.28 -7.92
C LEU A 8 1.26 -14.56 -8.70
N ALA A 9 2.43 -14.61 -9.33
CA ALA A 9 2.87 -15.80 -10.07
C ALA A 9 3.01 -17.03 -9.15
N LEU A 10 3.51 -16.85 -7.92
CA LEU A 10 3.61 -17.94 -6.94
C LEU A 10 2.23 -18.43 -6.49
N ALA A 11 1.27 -17.53 -6.26
CA ALA A 11 -0.10 -17.90 -5.91
C ALA A 11 -0.80 -18.64 -7.07
N ASP A 12 -0.63 -18.16 -8.30
CA ASP A 12 -1.19 -18.79 -9.51
C ASP A 12 -0.59 -20.17 -9.78
N GLN A 13 0.66 -20.40 -9.38
CA GLN A 13 1.34 -21.69 -9.44
C GLN A 13 1.02 -22.61 -8.24
N GLY A 14 0.28 -22.16 -7.23
CA GLY A 14 0.04 -22.92 -5.99
C GLY A 14 1.30 -23.10 -5.13
N ARG A 15 2.31 -22.22 -5.31
CA ARG A 15 3.60 -22.26 -4.61
C ARG A 15 3.69 -21.22 -3.49
N LEU A 16 2.72 -20.31 -3.41
CA LEU A 16 2.53 -19.45 -2.26
C LEU A 16 1.61 -20.18 -1.28
N VAL A 17 2.16 -20.67 -0.17
CA VAL A 17 1.43 -21.40 0.87
C VAL A 17 1.56 -20.60 2.17
N LEU A 18 0.42 -20.17 2.70
CA LEU A 18 0.29 -19.53 4.01
C LEU A 18 -0.90 -20.14 4.72
N ASP A 19 -0.85 -20.10 6.05
CA ASP A 19 -2.02 -20.37 6.87
C ASP A 19 -3.13 -19.33 6.61
N ALA A 20 -4.39 -19.73 6.70
CA ALA A 20 -5.52 -18.86 6.39
C ALA A 20 -5.65 -17.69 7.36
N ASP A 21 -5.43 -17.93 8.66
CA ASP A 21 -5.53 -16.90 9.70
C ASP A 21 -4.35 -15.93 9.58
N GLU A 22 -3.15 -16.45 9.32
CA GLU A 22 -1.94 -15.63 9.08
C GLU A 22 -2.13 -14.75 7.83
N ALA A 23 -2.65 -15.31 6.75
CA ALA A 23 -2.91 -14.56 5.53
C ALA A 23 -3.96 -13.46 5.75
N GLU A 24 -5.01 -13.71 6.53
CA GLU A 24 -6.04 -12.71 6.84
C GLU A 24 -5.46 -11.55 7.66
N GLU A 25 -4.62 -11.82 8.67
CA GLU A 25 -3.95 -10.78 9.45
C GLU A 25 -3.06 -9.89 8.56
N ILE A 26 -2.27 -10.51 7.70
CA ILE A 26 -1.39 -9.78 6.77
C ILE A 26 -2.20 -8.95 5.79
N ILE A 27 -3.26 -9.51 5.20
CA ILE A 27 -4.17 -8.79 4.29
C ILE A 27 -4.74 -7.56 4.99
N ALA A 28 -5.27 -7.72 6.21
CA ALA A 28 -5.85 -6.61 6.97
C ALA A 28 -4.81 -5.51 7.26
N GLY A 29 -3.55 -5.89 7.55
CA GLY A 29 -2.44 -4.95 7.70
C GLY A 29 -2.10 -4.18 6.42
N LEU A 30 -2.06 -4.88 5.29
CA LEU A 30 -1.81 -4.29 3.97
C LEU A 30 -2.93 -3.33 3.55
N GLU A 31 -4.18 -3.67 3.81
CA GLU A 31 -5.34 -2.82 3.51
C GLU A 31 -5.33 -1.53 4.34
N ARG A 32 -5.08 -1.62 5.66
CA ARG A 32 -4.90 -0.43 6.51
C ARG A 32 -3.75 0.47 6.02
N THR A 33 -2.66 -0.16 5.56
CA THR A 33 -1.51 0.57 5.00
C THR A 33 -1.90 1.28 3.70
N LEU A 34 -2.63 0.61 2.81
CA LEU A 34 -3.14 1.20 1.57
C LEU A 34 -4.06 2.40 1.84
N GLU A 35 -4.96 2.30 2.82
CA GLU A 35 -5.84 3.41 3.21
C GLU A 35 -5.04 4.63 3.70
N ALA A 36 -4.02 4.41 4.53
CA ALA A 36 -3.15 5.46 5.03
C ALA A 36 -2.35 6.13 3.89
N LEU A 37 -1.81 5.33 2.96
CA LEU A 37 -1.08 5.85 1.79
C LEU A 37 -2.02 6.63 0.85
N ALA A 38 -3.24 6.13 0.61
CA ALA A 38 -4.23 6.83 -0.21
C ALA A 38 -4.65 8.17 0.41
N ALA A 39 -4.82 8.23 1.73
CA ALA A 39 -5.09 9.48 2.45
C ALA A 39 -3.93 10.48 2.29
N ARG A 40 -2.69 9.98 2.40
CA ARG A 40 -1.48 10.78 2.23
C ARG A 40 -1.35 11.36 0.82
N VAL A 41 -1.63 10.58 -0.23
CA VAL A 41 -1.62 11.08 -1.62
C VAL A 41 -2.67 12.18 -1.80
N ARG A 42 -3.90 11.98 -1.30
CA ARG A 42 -4.95 13.01 -1.35
C ARG A 42 -4.52 14.32 -0.68
N LEU A 43 -3.83 14.25 0.45
CA LEU A 43 -3.27 15.44 1.12
C LEU A 43 -2.20 16.13 0.28
N LEU A 44 -1.29 15.37 -0.33
CA LEU A 44 -0.25 15.93 -1.21
C LEU A 44 -0.85 16.59 -2.45
N ASP A 45 -1.88 16.00 -3.04
CA ASP A 45 -2.58 16.56 -4.21
C ASP A 45 -3.35 17.84 -3.84
N ALA A 46 -4.02 17.87 -2.68
CA ALA A 46 -4.67 19.07 -2.16
C ALA A 46 -3.68 20.20 -1.88
N TRP A 47 -2.50 19.87 -1.34
CA TRP A 47 -1.43 20.84 -1.14
C TRP A 47 -0.86 21.36 -2.46
N ARG A 48 -0.54 20.47 -3.41
CA ARG A 48 -0.01 20.83 -4.74
C ARG A 48 -0.96 21.70 -5.55
N SER A 49 -2.27 21.49 -5.39
CA SER A 49 -3.31 22.30 -6.05
C SER A 49 -3.57 23.66 -5.38
N GLY A 50 -2.87 23.99 -4.30
CA GLY A 50 -3.01 25.26 -3.59
C GLY A 50 -4.28 25.36 -2.74
N LEU A 51 -5.02 24.25 -2.55
CA LEU A 51 -6.22 24.22 -1.70
C LEU A 51 -5.90 24.20 -0.19
N ALA A 52 -4.65 23.98 0.18
CA ALA A 52 -4.17 24.09 1.56
C ALA A 52 -3.68 25.52 1.84
N ASP A 53 -4.58 26.38 2.30
CA ASP A 53 -4.31 27.81 2.52
C ASP A 53 -3.46 28.08 3.79
N ALA A 54 -2.72 29.20 3.77
CA ALA A 54 -1.44 29.44 4.45
C ALA A 54 -1.45 29.70 5.98
N TYR A 55 -2.39 29.14 6.75
CA TYR A 55 -2.38 29.24 8.23
C TYR A 55 -1.76 28.00 8.88
N GLY A 56 -0.45 27.80 8.66
CA GLY A 56 0.31 26.69 9.22
C GLY A 56 -0.04 25.35 8.56
N MET A 57 0.97 24.67 8.03
CA MET A 57 0.76 23.37 7.40
C MET A 57 0.32 22.35 8.47
N PRO A 58 -0.84 21.68 8.33
CA PRO A 58 -1.26 20.64 9.26
C PRO A 58 -0.19 19.54 9.35
N GLN A 59 0.05 18.99 10.55
CA GLN A 59 1.08 17.96 10.75
C GLN A 59 0.99 16.79 9.75
N PRO A 60 -0.21 16.27 9.38
CA PRO A 60 -0.30 15.21 8.37
C PRO A 60 0.22 15.62 7.00
N VAL A 61 0.09 16.90 6.61
CA VAL A 61 0.63 17.42 5.35
C VAL A 61 2.15 17.57 5.46
N ILE A 62 2.67 18.03 6.60
CA ILE A 62 4.11 18.08 6.88
C ILE A 62 4.70 16.67 6.75
N ASP A 63 4.13 15.70 7.47
CA ASP A 63 4.57 14.31 7.43
C ASP A 63 4.50 13.76 6.00
N ALA A 64 3.45 14.12 5.25
CA ALA A 64 3.22 13.78 3.84
C ALA A 64 4.34 14.31 2.91
N VAL A 65 4.71 15.57 3.08
CA VAL A 65 5.77 16.20 2.28
C VAL A 65 7.14 15.64 2.66
N PHE A 66 7.42 15.49 3.96
CA PHE A 66 8.72 15.00 4.43
C PHE A 66 9.04 13.59 3.95
N ALA A 67 8.12 12.62 4.11
CA ALA A 67 8.44 11.26 3.63
C ALA A 67 8.46 11.16 2.09
N GLU A 68 7.79 12.07 1.37
CA GLU A 68 7.98 12.17 -0.09
C GLU A 68 9.39 12.67 -0.45
N GLN A 69 9.94 13.61 0.33
CA GLN A 69 11.33 14.06 0.15
C GLN A 69 12.36 12.99 0.54
N LEU A 70 12.09 12.23 1.60
CA LEU A 70 12.99 11.16 2.06
C LEU A 70 13.02 9.96 1.10
N ALA A 71 11.89 9.66 0.48
CA ALA A 71 11.75 8.51 -0.41
C ALA A 71 10.85 8.85 -1.62
N PRO A 72 11.35 9.63 -2.59
CA PRO A 72 10.55 10.10 -3.72
C PRO A 72 9.91 8.97 -4.51
N GLY A 73 8.62 9.10 -4.81
CA GLY A 73 7.83 8.16 -5.60
C GLY A 73 7.51 6.82 -4.91
N ARG A 74 8.00 6.57 -3.68
CA ARG A 74 7.73 5.32 -2.97
C ARG A 74 6.29 5.16 -2.54
N THR A 75 5.61 6.27 -2.22
CA THR A 75 4.18 6.25 -1.88
C THR A 75 3.37 5.72 -3.07
N ASP A 76 3.64 6.22 -4.27
CA ASP A 76 2.96 5.82 -5.50
C ASP A 76 3.32 4.39 -5.91
N GLU A 77 4.59 4.00 -5.77
CA GLU A 77 5.05 2.63 -6.00
C GLU A 77 4.32 1.65 -5.07
N ALA A 78 4.24 1.95 -3.77
CA ALA A 78 3.55 1.14 -2.78
C ALA A 78 2.06 0.98 -3.10
N ILE A 79 1.37 2.07 -3.47
CA ILE A 79 -0.06 2.03 -3.83
C ILE A 79 -0.32 1.11 -5.03
N ARG A 80 0.60 1.06 -6.01
CA ARG A 80 0.48 0.14 -7.15
C ARG A 80 0.80 -1.31 -6.80
N GLU A 81 1.72 -1.53 -5.86
CA GLU A 81 2.27 -2.84 -5.58
C GLU A 81 1.54 -3.60 -4.46
N LEU A 82 1.21 -2.94 -3.35
CA LEU A 82 0.52 -3.57 -2.20
C LEU A 82 -0.78 -4.29 -2.59
N PRO A 83 -1.63 -3.81 -3.52
CA PRO A 83 -2.82 -4.54 -3.95
C PRO A 83 -2.50 -5.91 -4.55
N LYS A 84 -1.36 -6.06 -5.24
CA LYS A 84 -0.90 -7.33 -5.80
C LYS A 84 -0.57 -8.35 -4.71
N TYR A 85 -0.01 -7.88 -3.60
CA TYR A 85 0.25 -8.73 -2.43
C TYR A 85 -1.04 -9.21 -1.78
N VAL A 86 -2.03 -8.33 -1.56
CA VAL A 86 -3.31 -8.78 -0.96
C VAL A 86 -4.03 -9.76 -1.89
N GLU A 87 -3.98 -9.52 -3.20
CA GLU A 87 -4.57 -10.44 -4.18
C GLU A 87 -3.85 -11.80 -4.21
N ALA A 88 -2.51 -11.81 -4.17
CA ALA A 88 -1.74 -13.04 -4.11
C ALA A 88 -2.07 -13.87 -2.86
N LEU A 89 -2.16 -13.21 -1.70
CA LEU A 89 -2.53 -13.85 -0.44
C LEU A 89 -3.96 -14.40 -0.48
N ARG A 90 -4.92 -13.63 -1.01
CA ARG A 90 -6.31 -14.09 -1.21
C ARG A 90 -6.41 -15.30 -2.12
N ARG A 91 -5.57 -15.39 -3.15
CA ARG A 91 -5.52 -16.56 -4.05
C ARG A 91 -4.93 -17.77 -3.34
N ALA A 92 -3.86 -17.57 -2.57
CA ALA A 92 -3.22 -18.63 -1.80
C ALA A 92 -4.19 -19.28 -0.79
N THR A 93 -5.07 -18.50 -0.14
CA THR A 93 -6.03 -19.05 0.84
C THR A 93 -7.25 -19.72 0.22
N ARG A 94 -7.65 -19.35 -1.00
CA ARG A 94 -8.83 -19.93 -1.68
C ARG A 94 -8.57 -21.27 -2.35
N ARG A 95 -7.30 -21.62 -2.58
CA ARG A 95 -6.94 -22.86 -3.27
C ARG A 95 -6.74 -23.96 -2.23
N PRO A 96 -7.59 -25.01 -2.20
CA PRO A 96 -7.29 -26.16 -1.36
C PRO A 96 -5.99 -26.80 -1.87
N ALA A 97 -5.13 -27.19 -0.92
CA ALA A 97 -3.90 -27.95 -1.16
C ALA A 97 -4.18 -29.28 -1.87
#